data_AF-A0A8J3IH18-F1
#
_entry.id   AF-A0A8J3IH18-F1
#
_cell.length_a   1.000
_cell.length_b   1.000
_cell.length_c   1.000
_cell.angle_alpha   90.00
_cell.angle_beta   90.00
_cell.angle_gamma   90.00
#
_symmetry.space_group_name_H-M   'P 1'
#
loop_
_entity.id
_entity.type
_entity.pdbx_description
1 polymer ?
#
loop_
_entity_poly.entity_id
_entity_poly.type
_entity_poly.pdbx_seq_one_letter_code
_entity_poly.pdbx_strand_id
1 'polypeptide(L)'
;MPGVLQIITGLYLLTGLTWFNIFAKPGSTSTSPLYMAALAFTAYGIHWLAMAERRFVGASALPDAWMAISFFFLSLLGVVIFFAAADVPVAIVFIGLSLIYLTEAPTRFGLFPVGSRLVALWQLLTGIWLLYMTWAVTLNLSIGTHFWV
;
A
#
# COMPACT_ATOMS: atom_id res chain seq x y z
N MET A 1 -3.81 1.25 -14.36
CA MET A 1 -3.62 -0.06 -13.69
C MET A 1 -3.75 -0.03 -12.16
N PRO A 2 -3.21 0.96 -11.39
CA PRO A 2 -3.03 0.77 -9.95
C PRO A 2 -4.34 0.66 -9.15
N GLY A 3 -5.36 1.49 -9.38
CA GLY A 3 -6.59 1.47 -8.58
C GLY A 3 -7.41 0.17 -8.72
N VAL A 4 -7.91 -0.12 -9.93
CA VAL A 4 -8.81 -1.25 -10.17
C VAL A 4 -8.18 -2.60 -9.82
N LEU A 5 -6.93 -2.85 -10.24
CA LEU A 5 -6.26 -4.12 -9.95
C LEU A 5 -5.98 -4.30 -8.46
N GLN A 6 -5.64 -3.23 -7.73
CA GLN A 6 -5.48 -3.31 -6.28
C GLN A 6 -6.82 -3.63 -5.59
N ILE A 7 -7.93 -3.03 -6.02
CA ILE A 7 -9.25 -3.38 -5.48
C ILE A 7 -9.55 -4.85 -5.72
N ILE A 8 -9.36 -5.35 -6.95
CA ILE A 8 -9.62 -6.76 -7.29
C ILE A 8 -8.77 -7.68 -6.41
N THR A 9 -7.48 -7.40 -6.26
CA THR A 9 -6.59 -8.17 -5.39
C THR A 9 -7.06 -8.15 -3.94
N GLY A 10 -7.43 -6.99 -3.42
CA GLY A 10 -7.93 -6.83 -2.04
C GLY A 10 -9.20 -7.64 -1.80
N LEU A 11 -10.18 -7.54 -2.70
CA LEU A 11 -11.43 -8.30 -2.63
C LEU A 11 -11.19 -9.80 -2.75
N TYR A 12 -10.30 -10.23 -3.65
CA TYR A 12 -9.94 -11.64 -3.81
C TYR A 12 -9.32 -12.21 -2.53
N LEU A 13 -8.38 -11.48 -1.91
CA LEU A 13 -7.75 -11.90 -0.66
C LEU A 13 -8.75 -11.91 0.51
N LEU A 14 -9.58 -10.87 0.68
CA LEU A 14 -10.61 -10.82 1.72
C LEU A 14 -11.58 -11.98 1.59
N THR A 15 -12.06 -12.25 0.38
CA THR A 15 -12.98 -13.36 0.09
C THR A 15 -12.35 -14.70 0.47
N GLY A 16 -11.12 -14.97 0.02
CA GLY A 16 -10.44 -16.23 0.34
C GLY A 16 -10.10 -16.39 1.81
N LEU A 17 -9.78 -15.29 2.51
CA LEU A 17 -9.51 -15.30 3.95
C LEU A 17 -10.78 -15.49 4.79
N THR A 18 -11.86 -14.78 4.48
CA THR A 18 -13.02 -14.65 5.37
C THR A 18 -14.14 -15.63 5.05
N TRP A 19 -14.40 -15.91 3.77
CA TRP A 19 -15.52 -16.78 3.38
C TRP A 19 -15.08 -18.24 3.24
N PHE A 20 -13.89 -18.46 2.68
CA PHE A 20 -13.42 -19.80 2.34
C PHE A 20 -12.28 -20.30 3.25
N ASN A 21 -11.63 -19.42 4.03
CA ASN A 21 -10.49 -19.75 4.89
C ASN A 21 -9.33 -20.48 4.16
N ILE A 22 -9.17 -20.27 2.85
CA ILE A 22 -8.21 -21.02 2.01
C ILE A 22 -6.76 -20.59 2.16
N PHE A 23 -6.51 -19.45 2.82
CA PHE A 23 -5.18 -18.90 3.05
C PHE A 23 -4.72 -19.03 4.51
N ALA A 24 -5.47 -19.76 5.35
CA ALA A 24 -5.07 -20.07 6.71
C ALA A 24 -3.97 -21.14 6.70
N LYS A 25 -2.88 -20.89 7.44
CA LYS A 25 -1.80 -21.88 7.57
C LYS A 25 -2.28 -23.04 8.45
N PRO A 26 -2.15 -24.31 8.04
CA PRO A 26 -2.55 -25.44 8.86
C PRO A 26 -1.86 -25.39 10.23
N GLY A 27 -2.64 -25.37 11.32
CA GLY A 27 -2.14 -25.35 12.70
C GLY A 27 -1.74 -23.99 13.27
N SER A 28 -1.98 -22.87 12.57
CA SER A 28 -1.72 -21.51 13.09
C SER A 28 -2.98 -20.88 13.71
N THR A 29 -2.87 -20.37 14.94
CA THR A 29 -3.89 -19.56 15.63
C THR A 29 -3.77 -18.05 15.38
N SER A 30 -2.70 -17.59 14.68
CA SER A 30 -2.44 -16.17 14.45
C SER A 30 -2.61 -15.73 13.00
N THR A 31 -3.20 -14.54 12.89
CA THR A 31 -3.59 -13.73 11.74
C THR A 31 -2.59 -13.73 10.59
N SER A 32 -3.04 -14.20 9.42
CA SER A 32 -2.27 -14.16 8.18
C SER A 32 -1.91 -12.72 7.83
N PRO A 33 -0.63 -12.38 7.53
CA PRO A 33 -0.25 -11.05 7.02
C PRO A 33 -1.01 -10.70 5.73
N LEU A 34 -1.58 -11.70 5.05
CA LEU A 34 -2.48 -11.52 3.93
C LEU A 34 -3.74 -10.72 4.29
N TYR A 35 -4.20 -10.72 5.54
CA TYR A 35 -5.33 -9.88 5.94
C TYR A 35 -4.96 -8.40 5.86
N MET A 36 -3.75 -8.04 6.31
CA MET A 36 -3.24 -6.68 6.16
C MET A 36 -3.02 -6.32 4.69
N ALA A 37 -2.51 -7.27 3.88
CA ALA A 37 -2.42 -7.09 2.44
C ALA A 37 -3.81 -6.82 1.83
N ALA A 38 -4.82 -7.60 2.20
CA ALA A 38 -6.18 -7.49 1.68
C ALA A 38 -6.81 -6.13 2.04
N LEU A 39 -6.64 -5.70 3.29
CA LEU A 39 -7.06 -4.38 3.76
C LEU A 39 -6.37 -3.27 2.97
N ALA A 40 -5.04 -3.33 2.84
CA ALA A 40 -4.26 -2.33 2.12
C ALA A 40 -4.65 -2.24 0.64
N PHE A 41 -4.67 -3.37 -0.07
CA PHE A 41 -5.02 -3.42 -1.49
C PHE A 41 -6.43 -2.87 -1.75
N THR A 42 -7.39 -3.16 -0.87
CA THR A 42 -8.74 -2.60 -0.97
C THR A 42 -8.73 -1.07 -0.75
N ALA A 43 -8.15 -0.61 0.35
CA ALA A 43 -8.16 0.80 0.72
C ALA A 43 -7.36 1.68 -0.25
N TYR A 44 -6.14 1.27 -0.61
CA TYR A 44 -5.32 1.99 -1.61
C TYR A 44 -5.96 1.96 -2.99
N GLY A 45 -6.59 0.84 -3.36
CA GLY A 45 -7.31 0.74 -4.61
C GLY A 45 -8.44 1.77 -4.72
N ILE A 46 -9.27 1.89 -3.68
CA ILE A 46 -10.34 2.90 -3.57
C ILE A 46 -9.76 4.31 -3.57
N HIS A 47 -8.66 4.54 -2.83
CA HIS A 47 -7.99 5.83 -2.77
C HIS A 47 -7.54 6.33 -4.14
N TRP A 48 -6.93 5.46 -4.94
CA TRP A 48 -6.53 5.81 -6.31
C TRP A 48 -7.72 6.16 -7.19
N LEU A 49 -8.85 5.45 -7.06
CA LEU A 49 -10.06 5.79 -7.80
C LEU A 49 -10.63 7.15 -7.36
N ALA A 50 -10.74 7.39 -6.05
CA ALA A 50 -11.24 8.65 -5.52
C ALA A 50 -10.36 9.85 -5.90
N MET A 51 -9.03 9.68 -5.91
CA MET A 51 -8.11 10.70 -6.41
C MET A 51 -8.27 10.94 -7.91
N ALA A 52 -8.39 9.88 -8.71
CA ALA A 52 -8.56 10.00 -10.16
C ALA A 52 -9.86 10.74 -10.52
N GLU A 53 -10.98 10.37 -9.89
CA GLU A 53 -12.28 11.01 -10.12
C GLU A 53 -12.23 12.50 -9.76
N ARG A 54 -11.73 12.84 -8.56
CA ARG A 54 -11.65 14.24 -8.12
C ARG A 54 -10.77 15.08 -9.03
N ARG A 55 -9.66 14.51 -9.53
CA ARG A 55 -8.81 15.18 -10.51
C ARG A 55 -9.51 15.34 -11.86
N PHE A 56 -10.30 14.35 -12.28
CA PHE A 56 -11.07 14.39 -13.53
C PHE A 56 -12.14 15.49 -13.52
N VAL A 57 -12.86 15.66 -12.40
CA VAL A 57 -13.91 16.69 -12.26
C VAL A 57 -13.39 18.05 -11.79
N GLY A 58 -12.07 18.20 -11.58
CA GLY A 58 -11.48 19.45 -11.08
C GLY A 58 -11.91 19.82 -9.65
N ALA A 59 -12.23 18.83 -8.82
CA ALA A 59 -12.63 19.05 -7.44
C ALA A 59 -11.46 19.53 -6.57
N SER A 60 -11.79 20.11 -5.40
CA SER A 60 -10.80 20.52 -4.42
C SER A 60 -9.88 19.37 -4.00
N ALA A 61 -8.58 19.65 -3.87
CA ALA A 61 -7.56 18.73 -3.37
C ALA A 61 -7.47 18.72 -1.83
N LEU A 62 -8.22 19.57 -1.13
CA LEU A 62 -8.22 19.65 0.33
C LEU A 62 -8.64 18.33 1.01
N PRO A 63 -9.65 17.58 0.53
CA PRO A 63 -10.01 16.30 1.14
C PRO A 63 -8.87 15.28 1.09
N ASP A 64 -7.94 15.36 0.13
CA ASP A 64 -6.76 14.49 0.08
C ASP A 64 -5.83 14.73 1.26
N ALA A 65 -5.73 15.98 1.74
CA ALA A 65 -4.91 16.31 2.90
C ALA A 65 -5.43 15.58 4.15
N TRP A 66 -6.75 15.52 4.30
CA TRP A 66 -7.41 14.78 5.38
C TRP A 66 -7.29 13.26 5.21
N MET A 67 -7.47 12.76 3.99
CA MET A 67 -7.28 11.34 3.71
C MET A 67 -5.84 10.89 3.98
N ALA A 68 -4.83 11.71 3.65
CA ALA A 68 -3.43 11.39 3.88
C ALA A 68 -3.15 11.03 5.35
N ILE A 69 -3.83 11.66 6.31
CA ILE A 69 -3.70 11.31 7.74
C ILE A 69 -4.17 9.86 7.98
N SER A 70 -5.32 9.47 7.42
CA SER A 70 -5.83 8.09 7.57
C SER A 70 -4.91 7.07 6.90
N PHE A 71 -4.41 7.39 5.71
CA PHE A 71 -3.49 6.53 4.97
C PHE A 71 -2.09 6.45 5.61
N PHE A 72 -1.66 7.47 6.35
CA PHE A 72 -0.48 7.39 7.19
C PHE A 72 -0.63 6.33 8.28
N PHE A 73 -1.73 6.33 9.03
CA PHE A 73 -1.98 5.31 10.06
C PHE A 73 -2.18 3.91 9.47
N LEU A 74 -2.87 3.80 8.34
CA LEU A 74 -2.96 2.54 7.61
C LEU A 74 -1.57 2.05 7.17
N SER A 75 -0.69 2.98 6.78
CA SER A 75 0.67 2.64 6.40
C SER A 75 1.47 2.10 7.59
N LEU A 76 1.40 2.77 8.74
CA LEU A 76 2.05 2.32 9.97
C LEU A 76 1.55 0.94 10.42
N LEU A 77 0.25 0.66 10.28
CA LEU A 77 -0.31 -0.65 10.57
C LEU A 77 0.33 -1.74 9.70
N GLY A 78 0.53 -1.46 8.41
CA GLY A 78 1.27 -2.34 7.51
C GLY A 78 2.71 -2.55 7.95
N VAL A 79 3.43 -1.50 8.32
CA VAL A 79 4.80 -1.61 8.85
C VAL A 79 4.85 -2.60 10.02
N VAL A 80 3.98 -2.40 11.02
CA VAL A 80 3.94 -3.25 12.22
C VAL A 80 3.65 -4.71 11.88
N ILE A 81 2.62 -4.97 11.06
CA ILE A 81 2.19 -6.34 10.76
C ILE A 81 3.22 -7.07 9.90
N PHE A 82 3.77 -6.44 8.86
CA PHE A 82 4.73 -7.10 7.97
C PHE A 82 6.09 -7.32 8.64
N PHE A 83 6.53 -6.43 9.54
CA PHE A 83 7.68 -6.73 10.39
C PHE A 83 7.41 -7.89 11.35
N ALA A 84 6.24 -7.91 12.01
CA ALA A 84 5.87 -9.02 12.89
C ALA A 84 5.79 -10.37 12.15
N ALA A 85 5.47 -10.34 10.85
CA ALA A 85 5.48 -11.50 9.96
C ALA A 85 6.85 -11.84 9.36
N ALA A 86 7.90 -11.07 9.69
CA ALA A 86 9.24 -11.15 9.09
C ALA A 86 9.27 -10.95 7.56
N ASP A 87 8.23 -10.33 7.00
CA ASP A 87 8.13 -9.92 5.59
C ASP A 87 8.71 -8.51 5.43
N VAL A 88 10.04 -8.45 5.48
CA VAL A 88 10.80 -7.20 5.41
C VAL A 88 10.59 -6.46 4.07
N PRO A 89 10.58 -7.13 2.90
CA PRO A 89 10.37 -6.45 1.62
C PRO A 89 9.04 -5.69 1.56
N VAL A 90 7.95 -6.29 2.04
CA VAL A 90 6.66 -5.61 2.09
C VAL A 90 6.66 -4.53 3.18
N ALA A 91 7.28 -4.75 4.34
CA ALA A 91 7.41 -3.71 5.37
C ALA A 91 8.09 -2.43 4.85
N ILE A 92 9.11 -2.55 3.98
CA ILE A 92 9.76 -1.40 3.33
C ILE A 92 8.79 -0.60 2.46
N VAL A 93 7.86 -1.25 1.73
CA VAL A 93 6.79 -0.55 0.99
C VAL A 93 5.99 0.34 1.95
N PHE A 94 5.59 -0.20 3.08
CA PHE A 94 4.77 0.50 4.05
C PHE A 94 5.52 1.62 4.79
N ILE A 95 6.84 1.50 4.96
CA ILE A 95 7.68 2.62 5.40
C ILE A 95 7.66 3.74 4.36
N GLY A 96 7.85 3.41 3.07
CA GLY A 96 7.77 4.37 1.98
C GLY A 96 6.43 5.10 1.92
N LEU A 97 5.32 4.35 2.01
CA LEU A 97 3.97 4.92 2.07
C LEU A 97 3.78 5.81 3.31
N SER A 98 4.29 5.40 4.47
CA SER A 98 4.24 6.21 5.69
C SER A 98 4.94 7.56 5.49
N LEU A 99 6.13 7.56 4.86
CA LEU A 99 6.88 8.79 4.57
C LEU A 99 6.16 9.69 3.56
N ILE A 100 5.53 9.11 2.54
CA ILE A 100 4.69 9.86 1.58
C ILE A 100 3.58 10.57 2.34
N TYR A 101 2.75 9.85 3.09
CA TYR A 101 1.58 10.45 3.74
C TYR A 101 1.92 11.39 4.89
N LEU A 102 3.00 11.11 5.63
CA LEU A 102 3.52 11.99 6.68
C LEU A 102 3.95 13.35 6.11
N THR A 103 4.54 13.36 4.92
CA THR A 103 4.99 14.59 4.27
C THR A 103 3.88 15.26 3.46
N GLU A 104 2.97 14.47 2.89
CA GLU A 104 1.88 14.95 2.03
C GLU A 104 0.84 15.76 2.81
N ALA A 105 0.42 15.30 3.99
CA ALA A 105 -0.58 15.98 4.81
C ALA A 105 -0.21 17.46 5.09
N PRO A 106 0.93 17.78 5.74
CA PRO A 106 1.30 19.18 5.99
C PRO A 106 1.57 19.97 4.71
N THR A 107 2.06 19.33 3.65
CA THR A 107 2.28 19.99 2.36
C THR A 107 0.96 20.48 1.77
N ARG A 108 -0.08 19.64 1.76
CA ARG A 108 -1.40 19.97 1.20
C ARG A 108 -2.18 20.96 2.05
N PHE A 109 -1.91 21.05 3.36
CA PHE A 109 -2.42 22.12 4.22
C PHE A 109 -1.68 23.46 4.05
N GLY A 110 -0.63 23.52 3.22
CA GLY A 110 0.18 24.73 3.05
C GLY A 110 1.17 24.99 4.19
N LEU A 111 1.31 24.05 5.12
CA LEU A 111 2.23 24.15 6.27
C LEU A 111 3.69 23.83 5.88
N PHE A 112 3.90 23.11 4.78
CA PHE A 112 5.23 22.74 4.31
C PHE A 112 5.43 23.03 2.80
N PRO A 113 5.78 24.29 2.42
CA PRO A 113 5.83 24.72 1.01
C PRO A 113 6.84 23.96 0.13
N VAL A 114 7.95 23.50 0.70
CA VAL A 114 8.97 22.71 -0.01
C VAL A 114 8.63 21.21 -0.03
N GLY A 115 7.61 20.79 0.73
CA GLY A 115 7.27 19.40 0.94
C GLY A 115 6.85 18.66 -0.32
N SER A 116 6.38 19.35 -1.36
CA SER A 116 6.02 18.72 -2.65
C SER A 116 7.19 17.99 -3.30
N ARG A 117 8.42 18.52 -3.19
CA ARG A 117 9.63 17.86 -3.69
C ARG A 117 9.97 16.61 -2.90
N LEU A 118 9.76 16.68 -1.58
CA LEU A 118 10.03 15.57 -0.68
C LEU A 118 9.01 14.44 -0.86
N VAL A 119 7.72 14.79 -1.03
CA VAL A 119 6.65 13.84 -1.40
C VAL A 119 7.01 13.13 -2.71
N ALA A 120 7.43 13.88 -3.74
CA ALA A 120 7.83 13.31 -5.02
C ALA A 120 9.03 12.36 -4.89
N LEU A 121 10.01 12.69 -4.04
CA LEU A 121 11.14 11.80 -3.74
C LEU A 121 10.67 10.49 -3.12
N TRP A 122 9.83 10.54 -2.08
CA TRP A 122 9.31 9.34 -1.43
C TRP A 122 8.46 8.49 -2.37
N GLN A 123 7.64 9.12 -3.21
CA GLN A 123 6.86 8.44 -4.25
C GLN A 123 7.76 7.72 -5.26
N LEU A 124 8.84 8.37 -5.70
CA LEU A 124 9.79 7.78 -6.64
C LEU A 124 10.50 6.57 -6.01
N LEU A 125 11.04 6.71 -4.81
CA LEU A 125 11.75 5.62 -4.11
C LEU A 125 10.81 4.44 -3.84
N THR A 126 9.60 4.71 -3.36
CA THR A 126 8.58 3.67 -3.11
C THR A 126 8.14 3.01 -4.41
N GLY A 127 7.99 3.78 -5.49
CA GLY A 127 7.65 3.26 -6.82
C GLY A 127 8.74 2.35 -7.39
N ILE A 128 10.01 2.71 -7.24
CA ILE A 128 11.15 1.86 -7.63
C ILE A 128 11.14 0.55 -6.82
N TRP A 129 10.88 0.62 -5.51
CA TRP A 129 10.80 -0.55 -4.66
C TRP A 129 9.65 -1.50 -5.04
N LEU A 130 8.46 -0.94 -5.34
CA LEU A 130 7.32 -1.71 -5.83
C LEU A 130 7.60 -2.37 -7.19
N LEU A 131 8.32 -1.67 -8.08
CA LEU A 131 8.74 -2.24 -9.35
C LEU A 131 9.69 -3.42 -9.13
N TYR A 132 10.68 -3.26 -8.26
CA TYR A 132 11.59 -4.34 -7.86
C TYR A 132 10.81 -5.56 -7.34
N MET A 133 9.90 -5.37 -6.39
CA MET A 133 9.10 -6.47 -5.84
C MET A 133 8.24 -7.16 -6.89
N THR A 134 7.62 -6.39 -7.79
CA THR A 134 6.81 -6.95 -8.88
C THR A 134 7.64 -7.88 -9.75
N TRP A 135 8.85 -7.45 -10.13
CA TRP A 135 9.79 -8.26 -10.88
C TRP A 135 10.27 -9.48 -10.09
N ALA A 136 10.69 -9.28 -8.84
CA ALA A 136 11.20 -10.33 -7.96
C ALA A 136 10.17 -11.46 -7.77
N VAL A 137 8.94 -11.13 -7.38
CA VAL A 137 7.86 -12.12 -7.20
C VAL A 137 7.56 -12.84 -8.50
N THR A 138 7.43 -12.10 -9.61
CA THR A 138 7.07 -12.70 -10.90
C THR A 138 8.15 -13.67 -11.37
N LEU A 139 9.42 -13.29 -11.34
CA LEU A 139 10.51 -14.16 -11.77
C LEU A 139 10.71 -15.36 -10.83
N ASN A 140 10.60 -15.16 -9.52
CA ASN A 140 10.73 -16.25 -8.54
C ASN A 140 9.64 -17.30 -8.74
N LEU A 141 8.40 -16.89 -8.97
CA LEU A 141 7.27 -17.81 -9.14
C LEU A 141 7.17 -18.44 -10.54
N SER A 142 7.58 -17.72 -11.59
CA SER A 142 7.42 -18.20 -12.97
C SER A 142 8.57 -19.07 -13.46
N ILE A 143 9.81 -18.70 -13.12
CA ILE A 143 11.02 -19.37 -13.64
C ILE A 143 12.01 -19.78 -12.54
N GLY A 144 11.62 -19.65 -11.26
CA GLY A 144 12.40 -20.19 -10.14
C GLY A 144 13.65 -19.38 -9.78
N THR A 145 13.68 -18.07 -10.05
CA THR A 145 14.77 -17.23 -9.54
C THR A 145 14.70 -17.06 -8.02
N HIS A 146 15.75 -16.46 -7.44
CA HIS A 146 15.87 -16.24 -6.00
C HIS A 146 16.16 -14.76 -5.67
N PHE A 147 15.36 -13.85 -6.20
CA PHE A 147 15.37 -12.47 -5.71
C PHE A 147 14.87 -12.41 -4.27
N TRP A 148 15.33 -11.41 -3.53
CA TRP A 148 14.91 -11.19 -2.15
C TRP A 148 13.48 -10.64 -2.10
N VAL A 149 12.53 -11.51 -1.78
CA VAL A 149 11.12 -11.22 -1.54
C VAL A 149 10.54 -12.21 -0.53
#